data_AF-A0A9D3X5W5-F1
#
_entry.id   AF-A0A9D3X5W5-F1
#
_cell.length_a   1.000
_cell.length_b   1.000
_cell.length_c   1.000
_cell.angle_alpha   90.00
_cell.angle_beta   90.00
_cell.angle_gamma   90.00
#
_symmetry.space_group_name_H-M   'P 1'
#
loop_
_entity.id
_entity.type
_entity.pdbx_description
1 polymer ?
#
loop_
_entity_poly.entity_id
_entity_poly.type
_entity_poly.pdbx_seq_one_letter_code
_entity_poly.pdbx_strand_id
1 'polypeptide(L)'
;MACIRLGGQVIRASNVVQLDVDSEVNHVVGPLNPKAVDQREPVFVGGVPESLLTSSLTTRNSFTGCIRNFVIDGKPVSFSKAALVSGAVSINTCPTA
;
A
#
# COMPACT_ATOMS: atom_id res chain seq x y z
N MET A 1 -11.72 19.24 15.74
CA MET A 1 -10.99 17.99 15.45
C MET A 1 -10.31 18.17 14.11
N ALA A 2 -8.98 18.14 14.05
CA ALA A 2 -8.23 18.37 12.80
C ALA A 2 -7.94 17.02 12.12
N CYS A 3 -8.20 16.90 10.82
CA CYS A 3 -7.73 15.77 10.03
C CYS A 3 -6.25 15.97 9.72
N ILE A 4 -5.39 15.14 10.30
CA ILE A 4 -3.96 15.14 9.98
C ILE A 4 -3.78 14.38 8.66
N ARG A 5 -3.10 15.01 7.70
CA ARG A 5 -2.66 14.35 6.46
C ARG A 5 -1.32 13.69 6.75
N LEU A 6 -1.31 12.37 6.88
CA LEU A 6 -0.08 11.59 6.98
C LEU A 6 0.46 11.28 5.58
N GLY A 7 1.77 11.38 5.41
CA GLY A 7 2.54 10.85 4.30
C GLY A 7 3.23 9.56 4.70
N GLY A 8 3.31 8.60 3.77
CA GLY A 8 4.01 7.34 4.03
C GLY A 8 4.71 6.82 2.78
N GLN A 9 5.85 6.17 2.99
CA GLN A 9 6.63 5.50 1.94
C GLN A 9 7.14 4.15 2.44
N VAL A 10 7.09 3.14 1.56
CA VAL A 10 7.67 1.82 1.80
C VAL A 10 8.79 1.60 0.80
N ILE A 11 9.97 1.22 1.29
CA ILE A 11 11.16 0.95 0.48
C ILE A 11 11.59 -0.48 0.74
N ARG A 12 11.80 -1.24 -0.34
CA ARG A 12 12.38 -2.58 -0.27
C ARG A 12 13.71 -2.60 -1.01
N ALA A 13 14.78 -2.93 -0.31
CA ALA A 13 16.12 -3.05 -0.87
C ALA A 13 16.74 -4.38 -0.43
N SER A 14 16.84 -5.34 -1.35
CA SER A 14 17.31 -6.71 -1.04
C SER A 14 16.51 -7.35 0.11
N ASN A 15 17.15 -7.63 1.24
CA ASN A 15 16.55 -8.20 2.44
C ASN A 15 16.11 -7.13 3.46
N VAL A 16 16.21 -5.84 3.14
CA VAL A 16 15.77 -4.74 4.01
C VAL A 16 14.43 -4.21 3.55
N VAL A 17 13.52 -4.00 4.51
CA VAL A 17 12.24 -3.30 4.31
C VAL A 17 12.21 -2.10 5.26
N GLN A 18 11.96 -0.92 4.72
CA GLN A 18 11.85 0.33 5.45
C GLN A 18 10.45 0.92 5.28
N LEU A 19 9.91 1.43 6.39
CA LEU A 19 8.69 2.20 6.46
C LEU A 19 9.04 3.60 6.96
N ASP A 20 8.64 4.60 6.19
CA ASP A 20 8.73 6.01 6.54
C ASP A 20 7.31 6.57 6.68
N VAL A 21 7.03 7.22 7.80
CA VAL A 21 5.77 7.90 8.10
C VAL A 21 6.10 9.32 8.57
N ASP A 22 5.83 10.29 7.68
CA ASP A 22 6.17 11.70 7.85
C ASP A 22 7.63 11.98 8.22
N SER A 23 7.96 11.99 9.52
CA SER A 23 9.31 12.22 10.04
C SER A 23 9.87 11.04 10.82
N GLU A 24 9.11 9.95 10.92
CA GLU A 24 9.47 8.74 11.65
C GLU A 24 9.84 7.63 10.66
N VAL A 25 11.04 7.07 10.83
CA VAL A 25 11.57 6.02 9.97
C VAL A 25 11.84 4.77 10.80
N ASN A 26 11.32 3.63 10.33
CA ASN A 26 11.61 2.33 10.89
C ASN A 26 12.02 1.34 9.79
N HIS A 27 12.87 0.37 10.12
CA HIS A 27 13.29 -0.66 9.16
C HIS A 27 13.50 -2.00 9.84
N VAL A 28 13.36 -3.06 9.05
CA VAL A 28 13.63 -4.44 9.46
C VAL A 28 14.53 -5.11 8.43
N VAL A 29 15.37 -6.01 8.92
CA VAL A 29 16.30 -6.80 8.09
C VAL A 29 15.85 -8.26 8.14
N GLY A 30 15.41 -8.76 6.99
CA GLY A 30 15.07 -10.17 6.81
C GLY A 30 16.29 -11.04 6.55
N PRO A 31 16.11 -12.38 6.55
CA PRO A 31 17.17 -13.31 6.19
C PRO A 31 17.62 -13.11 4.74
N LEU A 32 18.90 -13.36 4.48
CA LEU A 32 19.46 -13.34 3.13
C LEU A 32 18.87 -14.51 2.32
N ASN A 33 18.03 -14.19 1.35
CA ASN A 33 17.51 -15.17 0.40
C ASN A 33 18.24 -15.01 -0.94
N PRO A 34 19.09 -15.97 -1.36
CA PRO A 34 19.83 -15.88 -2.61
C PRO A 34 18.94 -15.99 -3.86
N LYS A 35 17.66 -16.37 -3.71
CA LYS A 35 16.71 -16.42 -4.81
C LYS A 35 16.14 -15.03 -5.08
N ALA A 36 16.25 -14.58 -6.33
CA ALA A 36 15.49 -13.45 -6.82
C ALA A 36 13.99 -13.76 -6.66
N VAL A 37 13.28 -12.96 -5.86
CA VAL A 37 11.83 -13.02 -5.81
C VAL A 37 11.32 -12.40 -7.11
N ASP A 38 10.62 -13.17 -7.94
CA ASP A 38 9.82 -12.60 -9.03
C ASP A 38 8.69 -11.80 -8.39
N GLN A 39 8.64 -10.49 -8.65
CA GLN A 39 7.77 -9.54 -7.95
C GLN A 39 6.49 -9.23 -8.74
N ARG A 40 6.09 -10.09 -9.67
CA ARG A 40 4.90 -9.90 -10.51
C ARG A 40 3.61 -10.35 -9.84
N GLU A 41 3.39 -9.85 -8.63
CA GLU A 41 2.15 -10.11 -7.88
C GLU A 41 1.17 -8.93 -8.02
N PRO A 42 -0.15 -9.18 -7.97
CA PRO A 42 -1.14 -8.12 -8.01
C PRO A 42 -1.03 -7.22 -6.77
N VAL A 43 -1.18 -5.91 -6.98
CA VAL A 43 -1.22 -4.92 -5.91
C VAL A 43 -2.67 -4.60 -5.58
N PHE A 44 -3.04 -4.78 -4.31
CA PHE A 44 -4.36 -4.43 -3.79
C PHE A 44 -4.27 -3.13 -2.99
N VAL A 45 -5.25 -2.25 -3.17
CA VAL A 45 -5.31 -0.94 -2.50
C VAL A 45 -6.65 -0.80 -1.80
N GLY A 46 -6.62 -0.40 -0.53
CA GLY A 46 -7.81 -0.22 0.28
C GLY A 46 -8.35 -1.49 0.95
N GLY A 47 -7.99 -2.67 0.46
CA GLY A 47 -8.38 -3.95 1.06
C GLY A 47 -7.98 -5.13 0.19
N VAL A 48 -8.02 -6.34 0.74
CA VAL A 48 -7.69 -7.59 0.04
C VAL A 48 -8.95 -8.48 0.02
N PRO A 49 -9.28 -9.11 -1.12
CA PRO A 49 -10.40 -10.06 -1.19
C PRO A 49 -10.25 -11.18 -0.15
N GLU A 50 -11.36 -11.62 0.42
CA GLU A 50 -11.36 -12.61 1.51
C GLU A 50 -10.68 -13.93 1.11
N SER A 51 -10.81 -14.34 -0.15
CA SER A 51 -10.17 -15.54 -0.72
C SER A 51 -8.65 -15.47 -0.77
N LEU A 52 -8.06 -14.27 -0.67
CA LEU A 52 -6.62 -14.03 -0.69
C LEU A 52 -6.08 -13.63 0.68
N LEU A 53 -6.92 -13.60 1.72
CA LEU A 53 -6.47 -13.30 3.08
C LEU A 53 -5.68 -14.49 3.63
N THR A 54 -4.37 -14.31 3.76
CA THR A 54 -3.49 -15.28 4.42
C THR A 54 -3.44 -15.04 5.93
N SER A 55 -3.03 -16.05 6.70
CA SER A 55 -2.80 -15.92 8.15
C SER A 55 -1.69 -14.92 8.50
N SER A 56 -0.78 -14.64 7.55
CA SER A 56 0.31 -13.67 7.71
C SER A 56 -0.14 -12.21 7.65
N LEU A 57 -1.33 -11.92 7.13
CA LEU A 57 -1.87 -10.56 7.12
C LEU A 57 -2.46 -10.22 8.49
N THR A 58 -1.83 -9.23 9.15
CA THR A 58 -2.31 -8.70 10.44
C THR A 58 -3.53 -7.80 10.27
N THR A 59 -3.68 -7.16 9.11
CA THR A 59 -4.77 -6.22 8.81
C THR A 59 -5.79 -6.89 7.90
N ARG A 60 -7.01 -7.08 8.41
CA ARG A 60 -8.11 -7.74 7.66
C ARG A 60 -9.23 -6.80 7.24
N ASN A 61 -9.35 -5.66 7.91
CA ASN A 61 -10.37 -4.67 7.60
C ASN A 61 -9.94 -3.80 6.42
N SER A 62 -10.90 -3.46 5.57
CA SER A 62 -10.70 -2.48 4.51
C SER A 62 -10.42 -1.10 5.10
N PHE A 63 -9.56 -0.34 4.43
CA PHE A 63 -9.25 1.04 4.75
C PHE A 63 -10.43 1.97 4.43
N THR A 64 -10.79 2.82 5.38
CA THR A 64 -11.81 3.86 5.21
C THR A 64 -11.13 5.22 5.22
N GLY A 65 -11.07 5.86 4.06
CA GLY A 65 -10.45 7.18 3.92
C GLY A 65 -10.13 7.54 2.47
N CYS A 66 -9.27 8.54 2.30
CA CYS A 66 -8.78 8.98 1.00
C CYS A 66 -7.33 8.54 0.81
N ILE A 67 -7.04 7.87 -0.30
CA ILE A 67 -5.68 7.55 -0.75
C ILE A 67 -5.39 8.42 -1.97
N ARG A 68 -4.30 9.19 -1.92
CA ARG A 68 -3.85 10.07 -3.00
C ARG A 68 -2.34 10.07 -3.10
N ASN A 69 -1.81 10.58 -4.21
CA ASN A 69 -0.36 10.60 -4.48
C ASN A 69 0.26 9.19 -4.44
N PHE A 70 -0.45 8.19 -4.98
CA PHE A 70 0.00 6.80 -5.01
C PHE A 70 1.01 6.57 -6.14
N VAL A 71 2.23 6.18 -5.77
CA VAL A 71 3.39 6.03 -6.66
C VAL A 71 4.05 4.69 -6.37
N ILE A 72 4.36 3.92 -7.42
CA ILE A 72 5.10 2.65 -7.32
C ILE A 72 6.34 2.78 -8.21
N ASP A 73 7.52 2.48 -7.65
CA ASP A 73 8.81 2.56 -8.36
C ASP A 73 9.03 3.90 -9.09
N GLY A 74 8.65 5.01 -8.43
CA GLY A 74 8.74 6.36 -8.97
C GLY A 74 7.71 6.71 -10.05
N LYS A 75 6.81 5.78 -10.40
CA LYS A 75 5.77 6.00 -11.42
C LYS A 75 4.41 6.25 -10.77
N PRO A 76 3.73 7.36 -11.08
CA PRO A 76 2.40 7.61 -10.56
C PRO A 76 1.41 6.58 -11.13
N VAL A 77 0.60 6.00 -10.24
CA VAL A 77 -0.41 5.00 -10.61
C VAL A 77 -1.76 5.68 -10.79
N SER A 78 -2.42 5.39 -11.92
CA SER A 78 -3.80 5.84 -12.17
C SER A 78 -4.78 4.73 -11.78
N PHE A 79 -5.62 5.00 -10.78
CA PHE A 79 -6.68 4.08 -10.36
C PHE A 79 -7.73 3.83 -11.45
N SER A 80 -7.86 4.71 -12.45
CA SER A 80 -8.72 4.49 -13.62
C SER A 80 -8.31 3.28 -14.48
N LYS A 81 -7.08 2.77 -14.29
CA LYS A 81 -6.56 1.58 -14.96
C LYS A 81 -6.52 0.35 -14.05
N ALA A 82 -7.16 0.40 -12.89
CA ALA A 82 -7.25 -0.74 -11.99
C ALA A 82 -7.93 -1.92 -12.69
N ALA A 83 -7.37 -3.13 -12.52
CA ALA A 83 -7.94 -4.34 -13.11
C ALA A 83 -9.31 -4.71 -12.50
N LEU A 84 -9.53 -4.35 -11.23
CA LEU A 84 -10.77 -4.58 -10.51
C LEU A 84 -10.99 -3.46 -9.48
N VAL A 85 -12.24 -3.03 -9.35
CA VAL A 85 -12.69 -2.09 -8.31
C VAL A 85 -13.91 -2.71 -7.64
N SER A 86 -13.92 -2.74 -6.30
CA SER A 86 -14.98 -3.36 -5.51
C SER A 86 -15.33 -2.51 -4.30
N GLY A 87 -16.62 -2.48 -3.95
CA GLY A 87 -17.17 -1.69 -2.85
C GLY A 87 -17.45 -0.23 -3.21
N ALA A 88 -17.70 0.59 -2.18
CA ALA A 88 -18.00 2.01 -2.31
C ALA A 88 -16.72 2.84 -2.50
N VAL A 89 -16.17 2.83 -3.72
CA VAL A 89 -14.92 3.52 -4.08
C VAL A 89 -15.19 4.63 -5.07
N SER A 90 -14.73 5.85 -4.77
CA SER A 90 -14.70 6.97 -5.72
C SER A 90 -13.29 7.16 -6.26
N ILE A 91 -13.15 7.11 -7.59
CA ILE A 91 -11.85 7.28 -8.27
C ILE A 91 -11.65 8.77 -8.58
N ASN A 92 -10.41 9.25 -8.41
CA ASN A 92 -9.98 10.64 -8.68
C ASN A 92 -10.59 11.74 -7.79
N THR A 93 -11.43 11.38 -6.82
CA THR A 93 -12.09 12.33 -5.94
C THR A 93 -11.82 11.95 -4.49
N CYS A 94 -11.35 12.92 -3.70
CA CYS A 94 -11.35 12.82 -2.25
C CYS A 94 -12.30 13.87 -1.67
N PRO A 95 -13.20 13.50 -0.75
CA PRO A 95 -14.07 14.46 -0.10
C PRO A 95 -13.23 15.52 0.62
N THR A 96 -13.58 16.79 0.40
CA THR A 96 -13.08 17.89 1.22
C THR A 96 -14.15 18.11 2.27
N ALA A 97 -13.95 17.52 3.45
CA ALA A 97 -14.81 17.80 4.60
C ALA A 97 -14.65 19.26 5.03
#